data_AF-A0A510K7J9-F1
#
_entry.id   AF-A0A510K7J9-F1
#
_cell.length_a   1.000
_cell.length_b   1.000
_cell.length_c   1.000
_cell.angle_alpha   90.00
_cell.angle_beta   90.00
_cell.angle_gamma   90.00
#
_symmetry.space_group_name_H-M   'P 1'
#
loop_
_entity.id
_entity.type
_entity.pdbx_description
1 polymer ?
#
loop_
_entity_poly.entity_id
_entity_poly.type
_entity_poly.pdbx_seq_one_letter_code
_entity_poly.pdbx_strand_id
1 'polypeptide(L)'
;MFKIKPQVEYTSEDLNWNDKKSRSSVEMNDEFSRPEIENVVENIDDYDTVFVGFPVWWYIPPRIIQTFIEKHNLSGKKIITFATSGGSGIKGSTDFLKKNYSDLNIIEGKRFGWNESLESIGAWVEKIKKF
;
A
#
# COMPACT_ATOMS: atom_id res chain seq x y z
N MET A 1 -11.57 -9.05 -4.42
CA MET A 1 -10.14 -8.74 -4.18
C MET A 1 -9.58 -8.16 -5.47
N PHE A 2 -8.88 -7.04 -5.40
CA PHE A 2 -8.29 -6.36 -6.56
C PHE A 2 -6.76 -6.38 -6.44
N LYS A 3 -6.05 -6.72 -7.52
CA LYS A 3 -4.59 -6.67 -7.58
C LYS A 3 -4.17 -5.39 -8.30
N ILE A 4 -3.40 -4.53 -7.65
CA ILE A 4 -2.78 -3.37 -8.30
C ILE A 4 -1.66 -3.91 -9.21
N LYS A 5 -1.85 -3.86 -10.53
CA LYS A 5 -0.87 -4.35 -11.50
C LYS A 5 -0.08 -3.16 -12.06
N PRO A 6 1.25 -3.15 -11.94
CA PRO A 6 2.04 -2.15 -12.64
C PRO A 6 1.88 -2.36 -14.16
N GLN A 7 1.90 -1.28 -14.93
CA GLN A 7 1.89 -1.36 -16.40
C GLN A 7 3.14 -2.07 -16.93
N VAL A 8 4.27 -1.96 -16.23
CA VAL A 8 5.49 -2.72 -16.47
C VAL A 8 5.78 -3.55 -15.24
N GLU A 9 5.75 -4.88 -15.35
CA GLU A 9 6.02 -5.79 -14.23
C GLU A 9 7.43 -5.57 -13.64
N TYR A 10 7.54 -5.72 -12.32
CA TYR A 10 8.83 -5.63 -11.63
C TYR A 10 9.60 -6.93 -11.81
N THR A 11 10.84 -6.84 -12.31
CA THR A 11 11.75 -8.00 -12.36
C THR A 11 12.52 -8.17 -11.05
N SER A 12 13.27 -9.26 -10.92
CA SER A 12 14.18 -9.46 -9.77
C SER A 12 15.27 -8.38 -9.70
N GLU A 13 15.75 -7.92 -10.87
CA GLU A 13 16.75 -6.85 -10.98
C GLU A 13 16.17 -5.50 -10.54
N ASP A 14 14.91 -5.22 -10.89
CA ASP A 14 14.20 -4.02 -10.45
C ASP A 14 14.07 -3.96 -8.92
N LEU A 15 13.87 -5.12 -8.29
CA LEU A 15 13.67 -5.27 -6.84
C LEU A 15 14.98 -5.39 -6.05
N ASN A 16 16.13 -5.36 -6.72
CA ASN A 16 17.43 -5.42 -6.06
C ASN A 16 17.73 -4.12 -5.30
N TRP A 17 17.36 -4.08 -4.02
CA TRP A 17 17.57 -2.91 -3.17
C TRP A 17 19.05 -2.57 -2.91
N ASN A 18 19.99 -3.49 -3.19
CA ASN A 18 21.42 -3.23 -3.06
C ASN A 18 21.99 -2.45 -4.25
N ASP A 19 21.28 -2.42 -5.37
CA ASP A 19 21.62 -1.59 -6.52
C ASP A 19 20.86 -0.26 -6.44
N LYS A 20 21.60 0.85 -6.32
CA LYS A 20 21.02 2.21 -6.30
C LYS A 20 20.39 2.62 -7.64
N LYS A 21 20.70 1.89 -8.72
CA LYS A 21 20.14 2.10 -10.05
C LYS A 21 18.98 1.15 -10.38
N SER A 22 18.66 0.20 -9.49
CA SER A 22 17.47 -0.63 -9.68
C SER A 22 16.23 0.25 -9.70
N ARG A 23 15.20 -0.18 -10.45
CA ARG A 23 13.96 0.57 -10.57
C ARG A 23 13.34 0.90 -9.21
N SER A 24 13.29 -0.07 -8.28
CA SER A 24 12.78 0.19 -6.93
C SER A 24 13.61 1.25 -6.18
N SER A 25 14.94 1.23 -6.27
CA SER A 25 15.78 2.28 -5.68
C SER A 25 15.55 3.65 -6.30
N VAL A 26 15.41 3.73 -7.63
CA VAL A 26 15.15 4.99 -8.34
C VAL A 26 13.77 5.54 -7.95
N GLU A 27 12.73 4.70 -8.00
CA GLU A 27 11.37 5.08 -7.61
C GLU A 27 11.30 5.55 -6.14
N MET A 28 11.98 4.86 -5.22
CA MET A 28 11.91 5.22 -3.80
C MET A 28 12.70 6.50 -3.47
N ASN A 29 13.74 6.84 -4.24
CA ASN A 29 14.50 8.09 -4.09
C ASN A 29 13.79 9.30 -4.72
N ASP A 30 12.83 9.11 -5.61
CA ASP A 30 12.04 10.17 -6.22
C ASP A 30 10.64 10.25 -5.58
N GLU A 31 10.34 11.35 -4.88
CA GLU A 31 9.04 11.55 -4.24
C GLU A 31 7.87 11.76 -5.23
N PHE A 32 8.18 12.18 -6.46
CA PHE A 32 7.22 12.41 -7.52
C PHE A 32 7.03 11.19 -8.42
N SER A 33 7.80 10.13 -8.22
CA SER A 33 7.64 8.89 -8.98
C SER A 33 6.22 8.35 -8.80
N ARG A 34 5.57 8.05 -9.93
CA ARG A 34 4.23 7.46 -10.04
C ARG A 34 4.26 6.32 -11.06
N PRO A 35 4.74 5.12 -10.68
CA PRO A 35 4.71 3.97 -11.56
C PRO A 35 3.28 3.72 -12.05
N GLU A 36 3.11 3.64 -13.37
CA GLU A 36 1.80 3.45 -13.99
C GLU A 36 1.19 2.09 -13.61
N ILE A 37 -0.13 2.07 -13.53
CA ILE A 37 -0.93 0.86 -13.28
C ILE A 37 -1.71 0.49 -14.53
N GLU A 38 -1.77 -0.81 -14.84
CA GLU A 38 -2.50 -1.37 -15.98
C GLU A 38 -4.03 -1.30 -15.76
N ASN A 39 -4.46 -1.33 -14.51
CA ASN A 39 -5.86 -1.53 -14.15
C ASN A 39 -6.35 -0.53 -13.08
N VAL A 40 -7.65 -0.25 -13.13
CA VAL A 40 -8.38 0.58 -12.14
C VAL A 40 -9.55 -0.20 -11.57
N VAL A 41 -10.03 0.21 -10.40
CA VAL A 41 -11.25 -0.31 -9.78
C VAL A 41 -12.42 0.49 -10.33
N GLU A 42 -13.13 -0.06 -11.31
CA GLU A 42 -14.22 0.65 -12.00
C GLU A 42 -15.35 1.09 -11.07
N ASN A 43 -15.64 0.28 -10.05
CA ASN A 43 -16.73 0.50 -9.11
C ASN A 43 -16.21 0.92 -7.71
N ILE A 44 -15.15 1.72 -7.65
CA ILE A 44 -14.56 2.13 -6.36
C ILE A 44 -15.57 2.88 -5.46
N ASP A 45 -16.57 3.53 -6.08
CA ASP A 45 -17.61 4.28 -5.39
C ASP A 45 -18.52 3.38 -4.53
N ASP A 46 -18.68 2.11 -4.89
CA ASP A 46 -19.51 1.12 -4.16
C ASP A 46 -18.95 0.73 -2.78
N TYR A 47 -17.72 1.15 -2.46
CA TYR A 47 -17.04 0.75 -1.23
C TYR A 47 -16.96 1.89 -0.22
N ASP A 48 -17.45 1.65 1.00
CA ASP A 48 -17.23 2.57 2.14
C ASP A 48 -15.85 2.39 2.77
N THR A 49 -15.28 1.18 2.65
CA THR A 49 -13.99 0.81 3.24
C THR A 49 -13.12 0.09 2.21
N VAL A 50 -11.90 0.57 2.07
CA VAL A 50 -10.89 0.01 1.15
C VAL A 50 -9.67 -0.42 1.97
N PHE A 51 -9.36 -1.71 1.94
CA PHE A 51 -8.12 -2.22 2.51
C PHE A 51 -7.01 -2.16 1.45
N VAL A 52 -5.91 -1.46 1.75
CA VAL A 52 -4.78 -1.27 0.83
C VAL A 52 -3.55 -1.99 1.36
N GLY A 53 -3.11 -3.01 0.63
CA GLY A 53 -1.99 -3.88 0.99
C GLY A 53 -0.72 -3.59 0.21
N PHE A 54 0.43 -3.57 0.87
CA PHE A 54 1.73 -3.37 0.20
C PHE A 54 2.91 -4.02 0.95
N PRO A 55 3.99 -4.40 0.26
CA PRO A 55 5.25 -4.64 0.94
C PRO A 55 5.81 -3.31 1.48
N VAL A 56 6.52 -3.33 2.61
CA VAL A 56 7.24 -2.12 3.07
C VAL A 56 8.56 -1.99 2.30
N TRP A 57 8.76 -0.88 1.59
CA TRP A 57 10.01 -0.52 0.90
C TRP A 57 10.62 0.72 1.54
N TRP A 58 11.87 0.61 2.02
CA TRP A 58 12.57 1.74 2.66
C TRP A 58 11.70 2.50 3.68
N TYR A 59 10.97 1.74 4.52
CA TYR A 59 10.09 2.21 5.60
C TYR A 59 8.76 2.86 5.18
N ILE A 60 8.50 3.01 3.89
CA ILE A 60 7.24 3.56 3.35
C ILE A 60 6.60 2.60 2.32
N PRO A 61 5.39 2.86 1.79
CA PRO A 61 4.82 2.06 0.72
C PRO A 61 5.60 2.27 -0.60
N PRO A 62 5.59 1.31 -1.53
CA PRO A 62 6.06 1.50 -2.89
C PRO A 62 5.27 2.63 -3.58
N ARG A 63 5.93 3.38 -4.46
CA ARG A 63 5.32 4.54 -5.14
C ARG A 63 4.04 4.24 -5.91
N ILE A 64 3.88 3.02 -6.41
CA ILE A 64 2.64 2.56 -7.08
C ILE A 64 1.38 2.68 -6.20
N ILE A 65 1.53 2.69 -4.87
CA ILE A 65 0.41 2.89 -3.95
C ILE A 65 -0.08 4.34 -3.99
N GLN A 66 0.84 5.30 -4.18
CA GLN A 66 0.48 6.70 -4.44
C GLN A 66 -0.27 6.82 -5.77
N THR A 67 0.21 6.16 -6.84
CA THR A 67 -0.51 6.08 -8.12
C THR A 67 -1.93 5.53 -7.93
N PHE A 68 -2.08 4.45 -7.16
CA PHE A 68 -3.39 3.87 -6.87
C PHE A 68 -4.31 4.86 -6.14
N ILE A 69 -3.83 5.52 -5.08
CA ILE A 69 -4.61 6.50 -4.32
C ILE A 69 -5.04 7.66 -5.23
N GLU A 70 -4.13 8.19 -6.04
CA GLU A 70 -4.39 9.37 -6.89
C GLU A 70 -5.29 9.06 -8.09
N LYS A 71 -5.33 7.81 -8.56
CA LYS A 71 -6.22 7.39 -9.66
C LYS A 71 -7.65 7.07 -9.21
N HIS A 72 -7.95 7.07 -7.92
CA HIS A 72 -9.28 6.73 -7.41
C HIS A 72 -9.82 7.82 -6.49
N ASN A 73 -11.11 8.12 -6.58
CA ASN A 73 -11.77 8.97 -5.60
C ASN A 73 -11.98 8.18 -4.31
N LEU A 74 -11.14 8.44 -3.30
CA LEU A 74 -11.23 7.81 -1.98
C LEU A 74 -11.80 8.75 -0.90
N SER A 75 -12.26 9.94 -1.28
CA SER A 75 -12.83 10.90 -0.33
C SER A 75 -14.05 10.31 0.38
N GLY A 76 -14.12 10.51 1.70
CA GLY A 76 -15.19 9.98 2.54
C GLY A 76 -15.10 8.47 2.86
N LYS A 77 -14.19 7.73 2.22
CA LYS A 77 -14.00 6.29 2.46
C LYS A 77 -13.00 6.05 3.60
N LYS A 78 -13.14 4.92 4.30
CA LYS A 78 -12.12 4.42 5.25
C LYS A 78 -11.03 3.68 4.48
N ILE A 79 -9.78 4.11 4.58
CA ILE A 79 -8.64 3.46 3.92
C ILE A 79 -7.81 2.76 4.99
N ILE A 80 -7.88 1.44 5.06
CA ILE A 80 -7.16 0.65 6.08
C ILE A 80 -5.91 0.05 5.45
N THR A 81 -4.73 0.44 5.93
CA THR A 81 -3.47 -0.09 5.41
C THR A 81 -3.12 -1.44 6.03
N PHE A 82 -2.54 -2.34 5.25
CA PHE A 82 -1.87 -3.52 5.79
C PHE A 82 -0.58 -3.78 5.01
N ALA A 83 0.37 -4.47 5.62
CA ALA A 83 1.67 -4.65 4.99
C ALA A 83 2.33 -5.98 5.29
N THR A 84 3.23 -6.38 4.42
CA THR A 84 4.23 -7.43 4.66
C THR A 84 5.62 -6.82 4.62
N SER A 85 6.58 -7.38 5.37
CA SER A 85 7.96 -6.89 5.34
C SER A 85 8.95 -7.93 5.85
N GLY A 86 10.24 -7.69 5.60
CA GLY A 86 11.34 -8.45 6.21
C GLY A 86 11.64 -8.12 7.67
N GLY A 87 10.86 -7.23 8.31
CA GLY A 87 11.03 -6.87 9.73
C GLY A 87 10.44 -5.51 10.09
N SER A 88 10.47 -4.54 9.17
CA SER A 88 9.95 -3.18 9.39
C SER A 88 8.46 -3.17 9.75
N GLY A 89 8.08 -2.39 10.76
CA GLY A 89 6.68 -2.13 11.11
C GLY A 89 5.93 -1.33 10.04
N ILE A 90 4.60 -1.29 10.13
CA ILE A 90 3.74 -0.57 9.17
C ILE A 90 3.60 0.93 9.48
N LYS A 91 3.81 1.34 10.75
CA LYS A 91 3.55 2.70 11.22
C LYS A 91 4.15 3.79 10.33
N GLY A 92 5.43 3.66 9.98
CA GLY A 92 6.11 4.63 9.11
C GLY A 92 5.47 4.78 7.74
N SER A 93 4.95 3.68 7.17
CA SER A 93 4.25 3.70 5.90
C SER A 93 2.88 4.35 5.99
N THR A 94 2.12 4.07 7.06
CA THR A 94 0.82 4.73 7.28
C THR A 94 0.98 6.22 7.57
N ASP A 95 1.94 6.61 8.41
CA ASP A 95 2.22 8.01 8.72
C ASP A 95 2.63 8.78 7.46
N PHE A 96 3.43 8.17 6.59
CA PHE A 96 3.77 8.73 5.29
C PHE A 96 2.52 9.00 4.45
N LEU A 97 1.60 8.05 4.34
CA LEU A 97 0.37 8.24 3.57
C LEU A 97 -0.55 9.30 4.19
N LYS A 98 -0.75 9.28 5.52
CA LYS A 98 -1.53 10.29 6.25
C LYS A 98 -0.98 11.71 6.05
N LYS A 99 0.34 11.85 5.97
CA LYS A 99 0.98 13.16 5.74
C LYS A 99 0.75 13.67 4.32
N ASN A 100 0.84 12.80 3.32
CA ASN A 100 0.74 13.18 1.90
C ASN A 100 -0.71 13.27 1.39
N TYR A 101 -1.66 12.60 2.05
CA TYR A 101 -3.09 12.58 1.71
C TYR A 101 -3.91 12.90 2.96
N SER A 102 -3.71 14.11 3.49
CA SER A 102 -4.26 14.53 4.79
C SER A 102 -5.77 14.75 4.79
N ASP A 103 -6.38 14.85 3.62
CA ASP A 103 -7.82 14.89 3.39
C ASP A 103 -8.49 13.50 3.43
N LEU A 104 -7.71 12.43 3.32
CA LEU A 104 -8.22 11.07 3.32
C LEU A 104 -8.25 10.46 4.73
N ASN A 105 -9.28 9.64 4.99
CA ASN A 105 -9.40 8.90 6.25
C ASN A 105 -8.57 7.61 6.22
N ILE A 106 -7.26 7.76 6.42
CA ILE A 106 -6.31 6.65 6.43
C ILE A 106 -6.15 6.13 7.86
N ILE A 107 -6.37 4.83 8.04
CA ILE A 107 -6.33 4.12 9.32
C ILE A 107 -5.15 3.16 9.32
N GLU A 108 -4.35 3.20 10.39
CA GLU A 108 -3.25 2.25 10.57
C GLU A 108 -3.83 0.86 10.82
N GLY A 109 -3.54 -0.08 9.93
CA GLY A 109 -3.84 -1.48 10.16
C GLY A 109 -2.63 -2.25 10.66
N LYS A 110 -2.39 -3.45 10.10
CA LYS A 110 -1.45 -4.41 10.67
C LYS A 110 -0.37 -4.81 9.67
N ARG A 111 0.85 -4.99 10.18
CA ARG A 111 1.90 -5.74 9.49
C ARG A 111 1.69 -7.23 9.72
N PHE A 112 1.47 -7.98 8.66
CA PHE A 112 1.37 -9.42 8.69
C PHE A 112 2.75 -10.07 8.52
N GLY A 113 3.06 -11.00 9.41
CA GLY A 113 4.22 -11.88 9.28
C GLY A 113 3.96 -13.04 8.32
N TRP A 114 4.98 -13.85 8.09
CA TRP A 114 4.96 -14.98 7.15
C TRP A 114 4.04 -16.12 7.62
N ASN A 115 3.79 -16.21 8.94
CA ASN A 115 3.04 -17.30 9.59
C ASN A 115 1.67 -16.84 10.13
N GLU A 116 1.04 -15.85 9.50
CA GLU A 116 -0.27 -15.36 9.95
C GLU A 116 -1.38 -16.33 9.55
N SER A 117 -2.23 -16.70 10.52
CA SER A 117 -3.36 -17.59 10.29
C SER A 117 -4.60 -16.81 9.83
N LEU A 118 -5.50 -17.48 9.10
CA LEU A 118 -6.79 -16.91 8.72
C LEU A 118 -7.62 -16.49 9.94
N GLU A 119 -7.50 -17.22 11.05
CA GLU A 119 -8.18 -16.88 12.31
C GLU A 119 -7.65 -15.57 12.91
N SER A 120 -6.32 -15.38 12.96
CA SER A 120 -5.67 -14.14 13.41
C SER A 120 -6.08 -12.95 12.53
N ILE A 121 -6.11 -13.15 11.22
CA ILE A 121 -6.54 -12.13 10.25
C ILE A 121 -8.02 -11.80 10.46
N GLY A 122 -8.89 -12.79 10.59
CA GLY A 122 -10.33 -12.60 10.84
C GLY A 122 -10.59 -11.82 12.13
N ALA A 123 -9.95 -12.22 13.24
CA ALA A 123 -10.05 -11.51 14.51
C ALA A 123 -9.57 -10.05 14.41
N TRP A 124 -8.51 -9.79 13.64
CA TRP A 124 -8.04 -8.43 13.37
C TRP A 124 -9.07 -7.62 12.54
N VAL A 125 -9.65 -8.20 11.50
CA VAL A 125 -10.67 -7.53 10.67
C VAL A 125 -11.87 -7.12 11.51
N GLU A 126 -12.38 -8.03 12.36
CA GLU A 126 -13.52 -7.76 13.24
C GLU A 126 -13.22 -6.67 14.28
N LYS A 127 -11.96 -6.57 14.72
CA LYS A 127 -11.53 -5.49 15.60
C LYS A 127 -11.45 -4.15 14.87
N ILE A 128 -10.84 -4.12 13.69
CA ILE A 128 -10.53 -2.86 13.00
C ILE A 128 -11.74 -2.22 12.33
N LYS A 129 -12.76 -3.01 11.93
CA LYS A 129 -14.03 -2.50 11.39
C LYS A 129 -14.86 -1.70 12.40
N LYS A 130 -14.57 -1.84 13.70
CA LYS A 130 -15.28 -1.11 14.78
C LYS A 130 -14.80 0.34 14.93
N PHE A 131 -13.69 0.70 14.30
CA PHE A 131 -13.20 2.07 14.15
C PHE A 131 -13.68 2.63 12.81
#